data_AF-A0A0F9V496-F1
#
_entry.id   AF-A0A0F9V496-F1
#
_cell.length_a   1.000
_cell.length_b   1.000
_cell.length_c   1.000
_cell.angle_alpha   90.00
_cell.angle_beta   90.00
_cell.angle_gamma   90.00
#
_symmetry.space_group_name_H-M   'P 1'
#
loop_
_entity.id
_entity.type
_entity.pdbx_description
1 polymer ?
#
loop_
_entity_poly.entity_id
_entity_poly.type
_entity_poly.pdbx_seq_one_letter_code
_entity_poly.pdbx_strand_id
1 'polypeptide(L)'
;MTKTVIVPINVSSRVLRHISRGIYRTPAGALKELVSNAYDAGARHVTVNTGWPVLREIVITDDGKGMTRDEFIDLVKHIGFTKKQAGKAFTIPGTRIKRRTIGHYGIGLLAVGQLAKVMRITSKTAGTLGGFVAEIGFEQFEEVEEDGVSRSTVKDEAALEEVDHRSRNAPSGLKIGECKITTTRYGSDQKDEAFTRIALSGIRAFVQKHLAGDLADLNPDRSKSKAYSPNYQRLLELLRVNERDMTLGWYPYERLVWEMGVYCPVRYPDVGEYKEGGKLHSIARLAARAKFELRIDGILVTKPFEKSFFNDSDYPVEGVFTWDNEPFLRGRPECRTSGYIIYKRRIRPKILHGILVREGGVAIGGYDSTYLRYPFNEGQKFNQLTGEIYAEGLSGALNIDRNSFNETDDVYMALSKWVHKKLQQQVFSTIKKLQRAPGSARRAANRRDIQETLCLATELTDCEFRRVRFEALGKSELLLRIRGKTLIINQDHRDGVGSSSRQEKALLAAALVLTGITEPDEIQEAENIVQQAKKALKARGDVEEL
;
A
#
# COMPACT_ATOMS: atom_id res chain seq x y z
N MET A 1 47.45 -18.14 9.96
CA MET A 1 47.02 -18.82 8.72
C MET A 1 45.55 -18.54 8.50
N THR A 2 45.19 -17.92 7.38
CA THR A 2 43.80 -17.77 6.92
C THR A 2 43.26 -19.16 6.56
N LYS A 3 42.27 -19.65 7.32
CA LYS A 3 41.64 -20.94 7.07
C LYS A 3 40.43 -20.73 6.16
N THR A 4 40.50 -21.19 4.93
CA THR A 4 39.38 -21.20 3.99
C THR A 4 38.70 -22.57 4.02
N VAL A 5 37.38 -22.59 4.00
CA VAL A 5 36.56 -23.80 3.86
C VAL A 5 35.56 -23.57 2.73
N ILE A 6 35.40 -24.60 1.90
CA ILE A 6 34.40 -24.63 0.83
C ILE A 6 33.23 -25.45 1.33
N VAL A 7 32.03 -24.87 1.31
CA VAL A 7 30.79 -25.54 1.72
C VAL A 7 29.88 -25.64 0.49
N PRO A 8 29.45 -26.85 0.07
CA PRO A 8 28.47 -26.98 -0.99
C PRO A 8 27.13 -26.42 -0.52
N ILE A 9 26.48 -25.65 -1.39
CA ILE A 9 25.16 -25.12 -1.13
C ILE A 9 24.16 -26.09 -1.73
N ASN A 10 23.47 -26.83 -0.87
CA ASN A 10 22.47 -27.80 -1.28
C ASN A 10 21.09 -27.26 -0.95
N VAL A 11 20.23 -27.14 -1.96
CA VAL A 11 18.87 -26.67 -1.80
C VAL A 11 17.94 -27.66 -2.47
N SER A 12 16.75 -27.88 -1.89
CA SER A 12 15.71 -28.64 -2.57
C SER A 12 15.38 -27.98 -3.91
N SER A 13 15.38 -28.79 -4.97
CA SER A 13 14.88 -28.45 -6.32
C SER A 13 13.58 -27.64 -6.28
N ARG A 14 12.64 -27.99 -5.39
CA ARG A 14 11.35 -27.32 -5.20
C ARG A 14 11.48 -25.91 -4.65
N VAL A 15 12.35 -25.69 -3.66
CA VAL A 15 12.59 -24.36 -3.08
C VAL A 15 13.25 -23.45 -4.11
N LEU A 16 14.24 -23.98 -4.84
CA LEU A 16 14.91 -23.25 -5.92
C LEU A 16 13.94 -22.85 -7.03
N ARG A 17 13.01 -23.75 -7.39
CA ARG A 17 11.94 -23.51 -8.37
C ARG A 17 11.00 -22.38 -7.95
N HIS A 18 10.59 -22.35 -6.68
CA HIS A 18 9.74 -21.25 -6.21
C HIS A 18 10.48 -19.90 -6.24
N ILE A 19 11.78 -19.90 -5.98
CA ILE A 19 12.60 -18.69 -6.09
C ILE A 19 12.71 -18.27 -7.56
N SER A 20 13.05 -19.19 -8.48
CA SER A 20 13.20 -18.90 -9.93
C SER A 20 11.91 -18.42 -10.59
N ARG A 21 10.75 -18.95 -10.15
CA ARG A 21 9.42 -18.58 -10.67
C ARG A 21 8.83 -17.30 -10.06
N GLY A 22 9.66 -16.49 -9.38
CA GLY A 22 9.29 -15.13 -9.02
C GLY A 22 8.57 -14.98 -7.68
N ILE A 23 8.97 -15.73 -6.64
CA ILE A 23 8.64 -15.34 -5.25
C ILE A 23 8.98 -13.85 -5.03
N TYR A 24 10.08 -13.37 -5.61
CA TYR A 24 10.48 -11.97 -5.57
C TYR A 24 10.19 -11.29 -6.92
N ARG A 25 9.18 -10.43 -6.92
CA ARG A 25 8.66 -9.79 -8.16
C ARG A 25 9.40 -8.51 -8.54
N THR A 26 10.14 -7.90 -7.61
CA THR A 26 10.86 -6.63 -7.83
C THR A 26 12.21 -6.63 -7.09
N PRO A 27 13.21 -5.84 -7.54
CA PRO A 27 14.45 -5.64 -6.80
C PRO A 27 14.25 -5.18 -5.35
N ALA A 28 13.24 -4.33 -5.09
CA ALA A 28 12.89 -3.91 -3.74
C ALA A 28 12.41 -5.09 -2.88
N GLY A 29 11.66 -6.04 -3.45
CA GLY A 29 11.22 -7.25 -2.75
C GLY A 29 12.40 -8.15 -2.33
N ALA A 30 13.41 -8.32 -3.18
CA ALA A 30 14.62 -9.07 -2.83
C ALA A 30 15.48 -8.32 -1.79
N LEU A 31 15.64 -7.01 -1.91
CA LEU A 31 16.36 -6.19 -0.92
C LEU A 31 15.64 -6.14 0.44
N LYS A 32 14.29 -6.12 0.45
CA LYS A 32 13.45 -6.20 1.65
C LYS A 32 13.81 -7.41 2.51
N GLU A 33 14.13 -8.56 1.91
CA GLU A 33 14.52 -9.76 2.66
C GLU A 33 15.84 -9.56 3.43
N LEU A 34 16.85 -8.96 2.81
CA LEU A 34 18.11 -8.64 3.48
C LEU A 34 17.91 -7.62 4.61
N VAL A 35 17.12 -6.58 4.37
CA VAL A 35 16.81 -5.56 5.39
C VAL A 35 15.99 -6.14 6.53
N SER A 36 15.07 -7.07 6.25
CA SER A 36 14.29 -7.78 7.27
C SER A 36 15.18 -8.71 8.11
N ASN A 37 16.19 -9.35 7.50
CA ASN A 37 17.17 -10.15 8.23
C ASN A 37 18.02 -9.29 9.17
N ALA A 38 18.44 -8.10 8.74
CA ALA A 38 19.11 -7.13 9.61
C ALA A 38 18.20 -6.69 10.77
N TYR A 39 16.92 -6.42 10.50
CA TYR A 39 15.93 -6.11 11.53
C TYR A 39 15.81 -7.21 12.60
N ASP A 40 15.73 -8.47 12.17
CA ASP A 40 15.69 -9.65 13.03
C ASP A 40 16.99 -9.89 13.79
N ALA A 41 18.13 -9.43 13.25
CA ALA A 41 19.42 -9.45 13.93
C ALA A 41 19.53 -8.35 15.00
N GLY A 42 18.50 -7.52 15.16
CA GLY A 42 18.48 -6.43 16.12
C GLY A 42 19.20 -5.17 15.63
N ALA A 43 19.48 -5.04 14.34
CA ALA A 43 20.08 -3.82 13.79
C ALA A 43 19.20 -2.60 14.06
N ARG A 44 19.81 -1.47 14.40
CA ARG A 44 19.14 -0.16 14.52
C ARG A 44 19.38 0.68 13.28
N HIS A 45 20.49 0.47 12.59
CA HIS A 45 20.88 1.22 11.39
C HIS A 45 21.23 0.24 10.28
N VAL A 46 20.55 0.39 9.14
CA VAL A 46 20.84 -0.35 7.93
C VAL A 46 21.09 0.65 6.81
N THR A 47 22.17 0.44 6.06
CA THR A 47 22.50 1.21 4.86
C THR A 47 22.43 0.30 3.65
N VAL A 48 21.89 0.82 2.55
CA VAL A 48 21.89 0.19 1.23
C VAL A 48 22.51 1.19 0.27
N ASN A 49 23.73 0.92 -0.16
CA ASN A 49 24.41 1.70 -1.19
C ASN A 49 24.28 0.94 -2.50
N THR A 50 23.48 1.45 -3.44
CA THR A 50 23.21 0.77 -4.71
C THR A 50 24.26 1.06 -5.77
N GLY A 51 25.08 2.10 -5.58
CA GLY A 51 26.02 2.57 -6.61
C GLY A 51 25.30 3.23 -7.79
N TRP A 52 24.06 3.71 -7.59
CA TRP A 52 23.31 4.49 -8.56
C TRP A 52 24.13 5.70 -9.06
N PRO A 53 24.10 6.03 -10.37
CA PRO A 53 23.31 5.41 -11.44
C PRO A 53 23.94 4.19 -12.11
N VAL A 54 25.19 3.87 -11.78
CA VAL A 54 25.97 2.85 -12.51
C VAL A 54 25.61 1.42 -12.07
N LEU A 55 25.16 1.22 -10.83
CA LEU A 55 24.65 -0.05 -10.30
C LEU A 55 25.63 -1.24 -10.50
N ARG A 56 26.94 -1.00 -10.32
CA ARG A 56 27.97 -2.05 -10.43
C ARG A 56 27.95 -3.03 -9.26
N GLU A 57 27.70 -2.51 -8.07
CA GLU A 57 27.69 -3.25 -6.82
C GLU A 57 26.62 -2.65 -5.91
N ILE A 58 25.84 -3.51 -5.25
CA ILE A 58 24.91 -3.10 -4.20
C ILE A 58 25.44 -3.59 -2.86
N VAL A 59 25.69 -2.68 -1.92
CA VAL A 59 26.25 -2.97 -0.60
C VAL A 59 25.22 -2.68 0.48
N ILE A 60 24.84 -3.70 1.24
CA ILE A 60 23.97 -3.61 2.40
C ILE A 60 24.84 -3.77 3.65
N THR A 61 24.75 -2.84 4.60
CA THR A 61 25.47 -2.94 5.88
C THR A 61 24.52 -2.69 7.04
N ASP A 62 24.59 -3.53 8.07
CA ASP A 62 23.82 -3.40 9.30
C ASP A 62 24.68 -3.49 10.56
N ASP A 63 24.23 -2.83 11.63
CA ASP A 63 24.80 -2.86 12.99
C ASP A 63 24.14 -3.92 13.89
N GLY A 64 23.61 -4.99 13.30
CA GLY A 64 22.99 -6.09 14.03
C GLY A 64 24.02 -6.91 14.81
N LYS A 65 23.54 -7.94 15.51
CA LYS A 65 24.40 -8.83 16.32
C LYS A 65 25.51 -9.57 15.56
N GLY A 66 25.48 -9.52 14.22
CA GLY A 66 26.33 -10.32 13.34
C GLY A 66 26.10 -11.82 13.49
N MET A 67 27.02 -12.60 12.98
CA MET A 67 27.07 -14.05 13.15
C MET A 67 28.52 -14.53 13.14
N THR A 68 28.75 -15.65 13.82
CA THR A 68 30.02 -16.37 13.81
C THR A 68 30.17 -17.18 12.53
N ARG A 69 31.40 -17.58 12.22
CA ARG A 69 31.70 -18.45 11.07
C ARG A 69 30.91 -19.75 11.12
N ASP A 70 30.79 -20.37 12.29
CA ASP A 70 30.15 -21.68 12.43
C ASP A 70 28.62 -21.56 12.33
N GLU A 71 28.02 -20.49 12.88
CA GLU A 71 26.60 -20.17 12.65
C GLU A 71 26.31 -19.96 11.15
N PHE A 72 27.21 -19.30 10.42
CA PHE A 72 27.03 -19.10 8.98
C PHE A 72 27.21 -20.41 8.19
N ILE A 73 28.19 -21.25 8.53
CA ILE A 73 28.36 -22.58 7.92
C ILE A 73 27.08 -23.41 8.11
N ASP A 74 26.48 -23.38 9.30
CA ASP A 74 25.23 -24.08 9.60
C ASP A 74 24.08 -23.55 8.73
N LEU A 75 23.97 -22.22 8.58
CA LEU A 75 22.97 -21.57 7.74
C LEU A 75 23.09 -21.98 6.27
N VAL A 76 24.31 -22.01 5.72
CA VAL A 76 24.54 -22.41 4.32
C VAL A 76 24.24 -23.90 4.09
N LYS A 77 24.52 -24.76 5.07
CA LYS A 77 24.23 -26.20 4.98
C LYS A 77 22.74 -26.52 5.03
N HIS A 78 21.93 -25.65 5.62
CA HIS A 78 20.52 -25.90 5.91
C HIS A 78 19.62 -24.79 5.37
N ILE A 79 19.87 -24.31 4.15
CA ILE A 79 19.03 -23.30 3.51
C ILE A 79 17.59 -23.82 3.37
N GLY A 80 16.62 -22.94 3.68
CA GLY A 80 15.20 -23.31 3.76
C GLY A 80 14.78 -23.86 5.12
N PHE A 81 15.73 -24.13 6.03
CA PHE A 81 15.45 -24.43 7.43
C PHE A 81 15.90 -23.27 8.30
N THR A 82 15.04 -22.83 9.21
CA THR A 82 15.39 -21.83 10.20
C THR A 82 15.24 -22.40 11.60
N LYS A 83 16.06 -21.89 12.52
CA LYS A 83 15.85 -22.04 13.97
C LYS A 83 14.98 -20.91 14.54
N LYS A 84 14.67 -19.89 13.73
CA LYS A 84 13.85 -18.74 14.14
C LYS A 84 12.37 -19.15 14.22
N GLN A 85 11.72 -18.78 15.32
CA GLN A 85 10.27 -18.92 15.45
C GLN A 85 9.60 -17.59 15.08
N ALA A 86 8.69 -17.62 14.12
CA ALA A 86 7.94 -16.45 13.70
C ALA A 86 7.19 -15.82 14.88
N GLY A 87 7.18 -14.49 14.96
CA GLY A 87 6.50 -13.76 16.04
C GLY A 87 7.19 -13.86 17.41
N LYS A 88 8.27 -14.65 17.57
CA LYS A 88 9.01 -14.74 18.83
C LYS A 88 9.66 -13.40 19.17
N ALA A 89 9.38 -12.91 20.38
CA ALA A 89 9.96 -11.69 20.89
C ALA A 89 11.45 -11.86 21.21
N PHE A 90 12.27 -10.88 20.84
CA PHE A 90 13.68 -10.78 21.19
C PHE A 90 14.02 -9.35 21.60
N THR A 91 15.01 -9.18 22.47
CA THR A 91 15.46 -7.87 22.92
C THR A 91 16.51 -7.31 21.96
N ILE A 92 16.36 -6.06 21.53
CA ILE A 92 17.37 -5.38 20.72
C ILE A 92 18.66 -5.24 21.56
N PRO A 93 19.83 -5.67 21.05
CA PRO A 93 21.10 -5.55 21.75
C PRO A 93 21.33 -4.16 22.33
N GLY A 94 21.77 -4.09 23.59
CA GLY A 94 22.03 -2.81 24.28
C GLY A 94 20.77 -2.01 24.68
N THR A 95 19.57 -2.59 24.61
CA THR A 95 18.33 -1.90 25.00
C THR A 95 17.39 -2.80 25.81
N ARG A 96 16.29 -2.23 26.34
CA ARG A 96 15.16 -2.99 26.95
C ARG A 96 14.00 -3.22 25.98
N ILE A 97 14.15 -2.84 24.72
CA ILE A 97 13.07 -2.87 23.73
C ILE A 97 13.00 -4.26 23.11
N LYS A 98 11.78 -4.79 23.01
CA LYS A 98 11.51 -6.07 22.35
C LYS A 98 10.98 -5.84 20.94
N ARG A 99 11.54 -6.56 19.97
CA ARG A 99 11.00 -6.74 18.62
C ARG A 99 10.49 -8.17 18.48
N ARG A 100 9.67 -8.43 17.47
CA ARG A 100 9.27 -9.79 17.10
C ARG A 100 10.02 -10.20 15.84
N THR A 101 10.41 -11.46 15.80
CA THR A 101 11.06 -12.04 14.62
C THR A 101 10.08 -12.07 13.46
N ILE A 102 10.53 -11.53 12.33
CA ILE A 102 9.75 -11.41 11.11
C ILE A 102 10.09 -12.57 10.19
N GLY A 103 11.36 -12.84 9.88
CA GLY A 103 11.76 -13.88 8.93
C GLY A 103 11.93 -15.28 9.53
N HIS A 104 11.23 -16.28 8.96
CA HIS A 104 11.31 -17.68 9.41
C HIS A 104 11.31 -18.76 8.30
N TYR A 105 11.41 -18.43 7.02
CA TYR A 105 11.44 -19.45 5.96
C TYR A 105 12.87 -19.84 5.52
N GLY A 106 13.90 -19.07 5.89
CA GLY A 106 15.29 -19.43 5.59
C GLY A 106 15.69 -19.36 4.11
N ILE A 107 14.88 -18.73 3.25
CA ILE A 107 15.11 -18.61 1.78
C ILE A 107 15.69 -17.26 1.34
N GLY A 108 15.73 -16.25 2.22
CA GLY A 108 16.12 -14.89 1.87
C GLY A 108 17.55 -14.75 1.31
N LEU A 109 18.45 -15.69 1.62
CA LEU A 109 19.81 -15.72 1.07
C LEU A 109 19.82 -15.97 -0.45
N LEU A 110 18.83 -16.71 -0.97
CA LEU A 110 18.74 -17.06 -2.38
C LEU A 110 17.97 -16.01 -3.21
N ALA A 111 17.16 -15.18 -2.54
CA ALA A 111 16.39 -14.10 -3.17
C ALA A 111 17.27 -13.18 -4.04
N VAL A 112 18.50 -12.95 -3.60
CA VAL A 112 19.44 -12.02 -4.26
C VAL A 112 20.18 -12.63 -5.44
N GLY A 113 20.10 -13.96 -5.65
CA GLY A 113 20.68 -14.60 -6.84
C GLY A 113 20.03 -14.12 -8.14
N GLN A 114 18.77 -13.66 -8.06
CA GLN A 114 18.06 -13.01 -9.17
C GLN A 114 18.60 -11.60 -9.47
N LEU A 115 19.31 -10.97 -8.53
CA LEU A 115 19.84 -9.61 -8.70
C LEU A 115 21.28 -9.59 -9.20
N ALA A 116 22.11 -10.50 -8.69
CA ALA A 116 23.55 -10.45 -8.86
C ALA A 116 24.17 -11.83 -9.09
N LYS A 117 25.35 -11.85 -9.71
CA LYS A 117 26.12 -13.07 -9.99
C LYS A 117 26.87 -13.58 -8.76
N VAL A 118 27.35 -12.67 -7.90
CA VAL A 118 28.16 -13.02 -6.73
C VAL A 118 27.71 -12.21 -5.52
N MET A 119 27.56 -12.88 -4.38
CA MET A 119 27.33 -12.24 -3.09
C MET A 119 28.49 -12.52 -2.14
N ARG A 120 29.05 -11.44 -1.59
CA ARG A 120 30.08 -11.49 -0.56
C ARG A 120 29.51 -11.03 0.77
N ILE A 121 29.62 -11.86 1.80
CA ILE A 121 29.12 -11.58 3.15
C ILE A 121 30.33 -11.45 4.08
N THR A 122 30.41 -10.34 4.79
CA THR A 122 31.39 -10.12 5.85
C THR A 122 30.63 -9.92 7.15
N SER A 123 30.97 -10.68 8.19
CA SER A 123 30.27 -10.59 9.46
C SER A 123 31.19 -10.84 10.65
N LYS A 124 30.85 -10.18 11.76
CA LYS A 124 31.54 -10.26 13.04
C LYS A 124 30.54 -10.12 14.19
N THR A 125 30.78 -10.85 15.29
CA THR A 125 30.05 -10.69 16.55
C THR A 125 30.86 -9.85 17.56
N ALA A 126 30.16 -9.11 18.43
CA ALA A 126 30.76 -8.34 19.51
C ALA A 126 31.50 -9.24 20.51
N GLY A 127 32.54 -8.70 21.15
CA GLY A 127 33.35 -9.38 22.16
C GLY A 127 34.40 -10.35 21.59
N THR A 128 34.45 -10.53 20.27
CA THR A 128 35.39 -11.42 19.59
C THR A 128 36.32 -10.64 18.64
N LEU A 129 37.51 -11.16 18.38
CA LEU A 129 38.40 -10.62 17.32
C LEU A 129 38.24 -11.38 16.00
N GLY A 130 37.43 -12.44 15.99
CA GLY A 130 37.23 -13.30 14.84
C GLY A 130 35.97 -12.93 14.08
N GLY A 131 36.05 -12.90 12.76
CA GLY A 131 34.90 -12.89 11.88
C GLY A 131 35.17 -13.74 10.65
N PHE A 132 34.35 -13.58 9.63
CA PHE A 132 34.53 -14.29 8.37
C PHE A 132 34.16 -13.43 7.17
N VAL A 133 34.69 -13.84 6.03
CA VAL A 133 34.22 -13.43 4.71
C VAL A 133 33.75 -14.68 4.00
N ALA A 134 32.51 -14.67 3.52
CA ALA A 134 31.94 -15.72 2.70
C ALA A 134 31.64 -15.18 1.31
N GLU A 135 31.89 -15.98 0.29
CA GLU A 135 31.56 -15.67 -1.10
C GLU A 135 30.70 -16.79 -1.68
N ILE A 136 29.55 -16.40 -2.24
CA ILE A 136 28.57 -17.29 -2.85
C ILE A 136 28.41 -16.87 -4.31
N GLY A 137 28.69 -17.80 -5.22
CA GLY A 137 28.39 -17.66 -6.65
C GLY A 137 26.96 -18.12 -6.95
N PHE A 138 26.29 -17.39 -7.85
CA PHE A 138 24.95 -17.68 -8.35
C PHE A 138 24.97 -18.11 -9.82
N GLU A 139 25.94 -18.94 -10.20
CA GLU A 139 26.18 -19.42 -11.57
C GLU A 139 25.06 -20.29 -12.15
N GLN A 140 24.28 -20.92 -11.27
CA GLN A 140 23.07 -21.70 -11.58
C GLN A 140 21.92 -20.83 -12.10
N PHE A 141 21.96 -19.52 -11.82
CA PHE A 141 20.99 -18.58 -12.35
C PHE A 141 21.52 -18.01 -13.67
N GLU A 142 20.80 -18.25 -14.75
CA GLU A 142 21.07 -17.66 -16.06
C GLU A 142 20.08 -16.54 -16.38
N GLU A 143 20.40 -15.77 -17.41
CA GLU A 143 19.55 -14.71 -17.94
C GLU A 143 18.99 -15.25 -19.26
N VAL A 144 17.67 -15.34 -19.34
CA VAL A 144 16.95 -15.82 -20.52
C VAL A 144 16.11 -14.68 -21.05
N GLU A 145 16.08 -14.53 -22.37
CA GLU A 145 15.22 -13.60 -23.08
C GLU A 145 14.16 -14.41 -23.82
N GLU A 146 12.90 -14.26 -23.42
CA GLU A 146 11.73 -14.87 -24.06
C GLU A 146 10.78 -13.74 -24.46
N ASP A 147 10.38 -13.70 -25.74
CA ASP A 147 9.48 -12.67 -26.30
C ASP A 147 9.88 -11.21 -25.98
N GLY A 148 11.20 -10.92 -25.97
CA GLY A 148 11.74 -9.60 -25.65
C GLY A 148 11.71 -9.23 -24.15
N VAL A 149 11.39 -10.19 -23.28
CA VAL A 149 11.42 -10.04 -21.82
C VAL A 149 12.60 -10.81 -21.24
N SER A 150 13.57 -10.08 -20.71
CA SER A 150 14.70 -10.67 -19.98
C SER A 150 14.32 -11.00 -18.54
N ARG A 151 14.58 -12.24 -18.11
CA ARG A 151 14.36 -12.70 -16.72
C ARG A 151 15.51 -13.60 -16.27
N SER A 152 15.66 -13.76 -14.95
CA SER A 152 16.59 -14.75 -14.41
C SER A 152 15.88 -16.07 -14.13
N THR A 153 16.40 -17.16 -14.70
CA THR A 153 15.91 -18.54 -14.51
C THR A 153 17.02 -19.40 -13.92
N VAL A 154 16.66 -20.61 -13.48
CA VAL A 154 17.63 -21.62 -13.09
C VAL A 154 17.98 -22.46 -14.33
N LYS A 155 19.28 -22.71 -14.55
CA LYS A 155 19.79 -23.58 -15.61
C LYS A 155 19.16 -24.98 -15.54
N ASP A 156 18.82 -25.52 -16.71
CA ASP A 156 18.31 -26.88 -16.89
C ASP A 156 17.07 -27.19 -16.01
N GLU A 157 16.18 -26.21 -15.80
CA GLU A 157 14.99 -26.36 -14.94
C GLU A 157 14.15 -27.60 -15.30
N ALA A 158 14.00 -27.92 -16.60
CA ALA A 158 13.27 -29.09 -17.07
C ALA A 158 13.95 -30.42 -16.70
N ALA A 159 15.28 -30.51 -16.79
CA ALA A 159 16.01 -31.70 -16.38
C ALA A 159 15.94 -31.91 -14.86
N LEU A 160 15.93 -30.81 -14.09
CA LEU A 160 15.70 -30.84 -12.65
C LEU A 160 14.30 -31.38 -12.32
N GLU A 161 13.29 -31.05 -13.11
CA GLU A 161 11.93 -31.59 -12.96
C GLU A 161 11.88 -33.10 -13.20
N GLU A 162 12.52 -33.61 -14.26
CA GLU A 162 12.55 -35.05 -14.53
C GLU A 162 13.21 -35.86 -13.41
N VAL A 163 14.30 -35.35 -12.84
CA VAL A 163 15.00 -36.00 -11.71
C VAL A 163 14.13 -36.02 -10.45
N ASP A 164 13.44 -34.92 -10.13
CA ASP A 164 12.54 -34.82 -8.98
C ASP A 164 11.34 -35.78 -9.10
N HIS A 165 10.84 -35.98 -10.33
CA HIS A 165 9.75 -36.92 -10.60
C HIS A 165 10.16 -38.39 -10.46
N ARG A 166 11.41 -38.74 -10.81
CA ARG A 166 11.95 -40.10 -10.69
C ARG A 166 12.39 -40.45 -9.26
N SER A 167 12.86 -39.47 -8.48
CA SER A 167 13.29 -39.64 -7.08
C SER A 167 12.16 -39.41 -6.07
N ARG A 168 11.13 -40.27 -6.06
CA ARG A 168 10.05 -40.19 -5.05
C ARG A 168 10.51 -40.42 -3.59
N ASN A 169 11.67 -41.05 -3.39
CA ASN A 169 12.15 -41.49 -2.07
C ASN A 169 13.51 -40.89 -1.63
N ALA A 170 14.08 -39.92 -2.35
CA ALA A 170 15.29 -39.24 -1.91
C ALA A 170 15.26 -37.78 -2.35
N PRO A 171 15.18 -36.79 -1.42
CA PRO A 171 15.38 -35.40 -1.78
C PRO A 171 16.85 -35.26 -2.21
N SER A 172 17.13 -35.33 -3.51
CA SER A 172 18.44 -34.97 -4.02
C SER A 172 18.57 -33.46 -3.87
N GLY A 173 19.26 -33.01 -2.83
CA GLY A 173 19.64 -31.60 -2.71
C GLY A 173 20.44 -31.23 -3.96
N LEU A 174 19.93 -30.29 -4.75
CA LEU A 174 20.67 -29.81 -5.90
C LEU A 174 21.84 -28.96 -5.37
N LYS A 175 23.05 -29.29 -5.79
CA LYS A 175 24.21 -28.42 -5.57
C LYS A 175 24.03 -27.19 -6.44
N ILE A 176 23.60 -26.10 -5.81
CA ILE A 176 23.33 -24.85 -6.53
C ILE A 176 24.57 -23.97 -6.61
N GLY A 177 25.58 -24.22 -5.78
CA GLY A 177 26.84 -23.49 -5.83
C GLY A 177 27.79 -23.91 -4.72
N GLU A 178 28.91 -23.21 -4.63
CA GLU A 178 29.86 -23.35 -3.54
C GLU A 178 29.98 -22.04 -2.77
N CYS A 179 29.99 -22.14 -1.45
CA CYS A 179 30.27 -21.03 -0.57
C CYS A 179 31.72 -21.12 -0.09
N LYS A 180 32.57 -20.17 -0.48
CA LYS A 180 33.94 -20.06 0.00
C LYS A 180 33.96 -19.21 1.26
N ILE A 181 34.33 -19.78 2.40
CA ILE A 181 34.31 -19.11 3.71
C ILE A 181 35.72 -19.01 4.26
N THR A 182 36.20 -17.79 4.43
CA THR A 182 37.54 -17.48 4.92
C THR A 182 37.47 -16.79 6.28
N THR A 183 38.17 -17.35 7.28
CA THR A 183 38.29 -16.71 8.59
C THR A 183 39.07 -15.40 8.48
N THR A 184 38.56 -14.35 9.12
CA THR A 184 39.19 -13.03 9.21
C THR A 184 39.42 -12.68 10.67
N ARG A 185 40.50 -11.94 10.96
CA ARG A 185 40.81 -11.42 12.30
C ARG A 185 40.86 -9.90 12.26
N TYR A 186 40.22 -9.27 13.22
CA TYR A 186 40.12 -7.82 13.35
C TYR A 186 41.06 -7.31 14.45
N GLY A 187 41.34 -6.01 14.42
CA GLY A 187 42.13 -5.31 15.43
C GLY A 187 41.40 -5.26 16.78
N SER A 188 42.15 -4.98 17.86
CA SER A 188 41.61 -4.87 19.21
C SER A 188 40.64 -3.70 19.38
N ASP A 189 40.82 -2.64 18.59
CA ASP A 189 39.93 -1.49 18.46
C ASP A 189 38.52 -1.88 17.98
N GLN A 190 38.40 -2.98 17.24
CA GLN A 190 37.13 -3.48 16.70
C GLN A 190 36.51 -4.61 17.52
N LYS A 191 37.04 -4.92 18.71
CA LYS A 191 36.61 -6.09 19.52
C LYS A 191 35.10 -6.10 19.80
N ASP A 192 34.53 -4.94 20.12
CA ASP A 192 33.13 -4.82 20.51
C ASP A 192 32.20 -4.46 19.34
N GLU A 193 32.74 -4.35 18.12
CA GLU A 193 31.93 -4.17 16.91
C GLU A 193 31.16 -5.45 16.58
N ALA A 194 29.89 -5.30 16.20
CA ALA A 194 29.08 -6.33 15.60
C ALA A 194 28.42 -5.77 14.35
N PHE A 195 28.47 -6.52 13.25
CA PHE A 195 27.90 -6.09 11.98
C PHE A 195 27.74 -7.26 11.02
N THR A 196 26.90 -7.05 10.01
CA THR A 196 26.92 -7.82 8.76
C THR A 196 27.00 -6.84 7.59
N ARG A 197 27.85 -7.16 6.61
CA ARG A 197 27.97 -6.44 5.34
C ARG A 197 27.80 -7.43 4.20
N ILE A 198 26.89 -7.13 3.28
CA ILE A 198 26.58 -7.94 2.11
C ILE A 198 26.86 -7.10 0.87
N ALA A 199 27.79 -7.53 0.04
CA ALA A 199 28.10 -6.91 -1.24
C ALA A 199 27.64 -7.82 -2.39
N LEU A 200 26.73 -7.30 -3.21
CA LEU A 200 26.19 -7.95 -4.40
C LEU A 200 26.93 -7.40 -5.62
N SER A 201 27.71 -8.23 -6.28
CA SER A 201 28.57 -7.85 -7.41
C SER A 201 28.19 -8.60 -8.68
N GLY A 202 28.46 -7.98 -9.83
CA GLY A 202 27.96 -8.47 -11.11
C GLY A 202 26.44 -8.43 -11.15
N ILE A 203 25.86 -7.25 -10.86
CA ILE A 203 24.42 -7.01 -11.01
C ILE A 203 24.01 -7.39 -12.43
N ARG A 204 22.93 -8.16 -12.57
CA ARG A 204 22.48 -8.71 -13.86
C ARG A 204 22.01 -7.60 -14.79
N ALA A 205 22.18 -7.79 -16.10
CA ALA A 205 21.99 -6.74 -17.07
C ALA A 205 20.53 -6.24 -17.10
N PHE A 206 19.54 -7.14 -17.08
CA PHE A 206 18.14 -6.74 -17.00
C PHE A 206 17.80 -5.90 -15.74
N VAL A 207 18.46 -6.15 -14.61
CA VAL A 207 18.25 -5.38 -13.37
C VAL A 207 18.83 -3.99 -13.51
N GLN A 208 20.04 -3.88 -14.08
CA GLN A 208 20.69 -2.60 -14.37
C GLN A 208 19.82 -1.78 -15.34
N LYS A 209 19.39 -2.36 -16.46
CA LYS A 209 18.50 -1.72 -17.45
C LYS A 209 17.19 -1.27 -16.83
N HIS A 210 16.55 -2.16 -16.05
CA HIS A 210 15.29 -1.86 -15.37
C HIS A 210 15.42 -0.68 -14.41
N LEU A 211 16.48 -0.65 -13.59
CA LEU A 211 16.68 0.42 -12.61
C LEU A 211 17.26 1.71 -13.23
N ALA A 212 18.06 1.62 -14.29
CA ALA A 212 18.54 2.77 -15.07
C ALA A 212 17.38 3.50 -15.77
N GLY A 213 16.29 2.77 -16.06
CA GLY A 213 15.13 3.26 -16.77
C GLY A 213 15.32 3.27 -18.28
N ASP A 214 16.16 2.37 -18.82
CA ASP A 214 16.45 2.22 -20.25
C ASP A 214 15.21 1.77 -21.06
N LEU A 215 14.12 1.36 -20.38
CA LEU A 215 12.80 1.22 -21.01
C LEU A 215 12.22 2.57 -21.52
N ALA A 216 12.85 3.71 -21.17
CA ALA A 216 12.53 5.03 -21.72
C ALA A 216 13.02 5.22 -23.17
N ASP A 217 13.85 4.34 -23.72
CA ASP A 217 14.37 4.42 -25.10
C ASP A 217 13.28 4.25 -26.18
N LEU A 218 12.06 3.83 -25.78
CA LEU A 218 10.88 3.83 -26.65
C LEU A 218 10.30 5.24 -26.90
N ASN A 219 10.87 6.30 -26.30
CA ASN A 219 10.42 7.68 -26.51
C ASN A 219 11.58 8.70 -26.45
N PRO A 220 12.36 8.85 -27.55
CA PRO A 220 13.58 9.67 -27.58
C PRO A 220 13.38 11.18 -27.37
N ASP A 221 12.15 11.69 -27.48
CA ASP A 221 11.82 13.12 -27.31
C ASP A 221 11.91 13.64 -25.87
N ARG A 222 12.31 12.82 -24.89
CA ARG A 222 12.46 13.23 -23.48
C ARG A 222 13.80 12.82 -22.89
N SER A 223 14.90 13.27 -23.49
CA SER A 223 16.20 13.31 -22.80
C SER A 223 16.17 14.35 -21.67
N LYS A 224 15.60 14.02 -20.51
CA LYS A 224 15.68 14.89 -19.34
C LYS A 224 16.75 14.38 -18.40
N SER A 225 17.72 15.26 -18.12
CA SER A 225 18.57 15.23 -16.93
C SER A 225 17.73 14.79 -15.73
N LYS A 226 17.95 13.55 -15.26
CA LYS A 226 17.25 13.02 -14.08
C LYS A 226 17.83 13.73 -12.86
N ALA A 227 17.13 14.73 -12.35
CA ALA A 227 17.52 15.41 -11.12
C ALA A 227 17.37 14.44 -9.95
N TYR A 228 18.49 14.06 -9.33
CA TYR A 228 18.49 13.27 -8.11
C TYR A 228 17.74 14.01 -7.00
N SER A 229 16.87 13.31 -6.28
CA SER A 229 16.16 13.92 -5.14
C SER A 229 17.11 14.03 -3.95
N PRO A 230 17.38 15.24 -3.42
CA PRO A 230 18.36 15.44 -2.34
C PRO A 230 17.92 14.82 -1.00
N ASN A 231 16.64 14.47 -0.85
CA ASN A 231 16.10 13.82 0.33
C ASN A 231 14.80 13.05 0.01
N TYR A 232 14.33 12.26 0.97
CA TYR A 232 13.17 11.39 0.80
C TYR A 232 11.86 12.16 0.62
N GLN A 233 11.66 13.30 1.30
CA GLN A 233 10.43 14.10 1.12
C GLN A 233 10.33 14.65 -0.31
N ARG A 234 11.45 15.13 -0.88
CA ARG A 234 11.48 15.59 -2.27
C ARG A 234 11.22 14.46 -3.26
N LEU A 235 11.71 13.26 -2.97
CA LEU A 235 11.38 12.07 -3.74
C LEU A 235 9.87 11.82 -3.71
N LEU A 236 9.24 11.78 -2.53
CA LEU A 236 7.80 11.57 -2.40
C LEU A 236 6.96 12.63 -3.13
N GLU A 237 7.36 13.90 -3.08
CA GLU A 237 6.74 14.97 -3.86
C GLU A 237 6.82 14.69 -5.37
N LEU A 238 7.99 14.26 -5.86
CA LEU A 238 8.18 13.88 -7.26
C LEU A 238 7.25 12.73 -7.66
N LEU A 239 7.11 11.70 -6.82
CA LEU A 239 6.20 10.58 -7.08
C LEU A 239 4.74 11.03 -7.15
N ARG A 240 4.35 11.96 -6.27
CA ARG A 240 3.00 12.48 -6.24
C ARG A 240 2.67 13.31 -7.48
N VAL A 241 3.61 14.14 -7.94
CA VAL A 241 3.43 15.03 -9.11
C VAL A 241 3.54 14.24 -10.42
N ASN A 242 4.51 13.34 -10.53
CA ASN A 242 4.84 12.58 -11.74
C ASN A 242 4.36 11.12 -11.66
N GLU A 243 3.21 10.89 -11.04
CA GLU A 243 2.66 9.54 -10.83
C GLU A 243 2.48 8.75 -12.14
N ARG A 244 2.12 9.42 -13.23
CA ARG A 244 1.99 8.79 -14.56
C ARG A 244 3.34 8.26 -15.03
N ASP A 245 4.38 9.07 -14.94
CA ASP A 245 5.73 8.73 -15.37
C ASP A 245 6.32 7.59 -14.52
N MET A 246 6.02 7.57 -13.21
CA MET A 246 6.32 6.43 -12.35
C MET A 246 5.65 5.14 -12.82
N THR A 247 4.37 5.22 -13.16
CA THR A 247 3.57 4.07 -13.62
C THR A 247 4.12 3.53 -14.95
N LEU A 248 4.61 4.44 -15.80
CA LEU A 248 5.27 4.14 -17.07
C LEU A 248 6.73 3.68 -16.89
N GLY A 249 7.24 3.58 -15.66
CA GLY A 249 8.57 3.05 -15.37
C GLY A 249 9.72 4.03 -15.63
N TRP A 250 9.47 5.34 -15.70
CA TRP A 250 10.52 6.34 -15.96
C TRP A 250 11.39 6.66 -14.74
N TYR A 251 10.86 6.39 -13.54
CA TYR A 251 11.52 6.57 -12.24
C TYR A 251 11.66 5.24 -11.47
N PRO A 252 12.31 4.21 -12.05
CA PRO A 252 12.34 2.88 -11.44
C PRO A 252 13.25 2.83 -10.19
N TYR A 253 14.33 3.62 -10.16
CA TYR A 253 15.14 3.78 -8.96
C TYR A 253 14.36 4.47 -7.82
N GLU A 254 13.71 5.60 -8.08
CA GLU A 254 12.91 6.28 -7.06
C GLU A 254 11.74 5.41 -6.57
N ARG A 255 11.16 4.61 -7.47
CA ARG A 255 10.17 3.59 -7.13
C ARG A 255 10.75 2.55 -6.18
N LEU A 256 11.97 2.04 -6.40
CA LEU A 256 12.64 1.13 -5.47
C LEU A 256 12.79 1.78 -4.09
N VAL A 257 13.29 3.02 -4.01
CA VAL A 257 13.48 3.72 -2.72
C VAL A 257 12.13 3.93 -2.01
N TRP A 258 11.07 4.21 -2.76
CA TRP A 258 9.70 4.30 -2.24
C TRP A 258 9.18 2.96 -1.71
N GLU A 259 9.29 1.89 -2.50
CA GLU A 259 8.89 0.53 -2.13
C GLU A 259 9.58 0.09 -0.84
N MET A 260 10.86 0.42 -0.65
CA MET A 260 11.56 0.15 0.61
C MET A 260 10.95 0.88 1.81
N GLY A 261 10.49 2.13 1.65
CA GLY A 261 9.76 2.86 2.71
C GLY A 261 8.36 2.30 3.00
N VAL A 262 7.72 1.71 2.00
CA VAL A 262 6.47 0.96 2.15
C VAL A 262 6.73 -0.33 2.92
N TYR A 263 7.72 -1.12 2.51
CA TYR A 263 7.91 -2.48 3.01
C TYR A 263 8.58 -2.55 4.37
N CYS A 264 9.61 -1.74 4.61
CA CYS A 264 10.45 -1.85 5.80
C CYS A 264 9.82 -1.20 7.04
N PRO A 265 10.20 -1.61 8.27
CA PRO A 265 9.63 -1.11 9.52
C PRO A 265 10.24 0.24 9.92
N VAL A 266 10.32 1.17 8.96
CA VAL A 266 10.81 2.55 9.16
C VAL A 266 9.77 3.42 9.87
N ARG A 267 10.23 4.49 10.51
CA ARG A 267 9.37 5.45 11.21
C ARG A 267 8.48 6.26 10.26
N TYR A 268 7.40 6.83 10.79
CA TYR A 268 6.67 7.87 10.09
C TYR A 268 7.47 9.18 10.01
N PRO A 269 7.29 9.96 8.94
CA PRO A 269 7.80 11.32 8.89
C PRO A 269 7.05 12.22 9.86
N ASP A 270 7.73 13.25 10.37
CA ASP A 270 7.14 14.24 11.28
C ASP A 270 6.34 15.27 10.44
N VAL A 271 5.17 14.85 9.93
CA VAL A 271 4.28 15.65 9.07
C VAL A 271 2.81 15.37 9.38
N GLY A 272 1.96 16.39 9.20
CA GLY A 272 0.50 16.28 9.32
C GLY A 272 0.04 15.60 10.61
N GLU A 273 -0.82 14.61 10.46
CA GLU A 273 -1.46 13.88 11.56
C GLU A 273 -0.48 13.02 12.39
N TYR A 274 0.75 12.77 11.92
CA TYR A 274 1.74 11.96 12.63
C TYR A 274 2.59 12.76 13.63
N LYS A 275 2.59 14.09 13.50
CA LYS A 275 3.30 14.99 14.41
C LYS A 275 2.77 14.89 15.84
N GLU A 276 3.55 15.34 16.81
CA GLU A 276 3.07 15.49 18.18
C GLU A 276 1.78 16.35 18.21
N GLY A 277 0.76 15.87 18.93
CA GLY A 277 -0.58 16.47 18.96
C GLY A 277 -1.52 16.06 17.81
N GLY A 278 -1.01 15.43 16.74
CA GLY A 278 -1.82 14.92 15.64
C GLY A 278 -2.57 13.63 15.99
N LYS A 279 -3.67 13.33 15.27
CA LYS A 279 -4.53 12.16 15.57
C LYS A 279 -3.84 10.82 15.37
N LEU A 280 -2.79 10.77 14.55
CA LEU A 280 -2.02 9.57 14.24
C LEU A 280 -0.68 9.51 14.99
N HIS A 281 -0.45 10.41 15.94
CA HIS A 281 0.79 10.44 16.72
C HIS A 281 1.05 9.15 17.52
N SER A 282 -0.01 8.53 18.06
CA SER A 282 0.09 7.25 18.78
C SER A 282 0.58 6.11 17.88
N ILE A 283 0.09 6.06 16.63
CA ILE A 283 0.55 5.12 15.60
C ILE A 283 1.99 5.43 15.17
N ALA A 284 2.33 6.71 15.00
CA ALA A 284 3.69 7.13 14.70
C ALA A 284 4.68 6.67 15.77
N ARG A 285 4.29 6.83 17.05
CA ARG A 285 5.04 6.31 18.21
C ARG A 285 5.13 4.79 18.21
N LEU A 286 4.06 4.06 17.87
CA LEU A 286 4.07 2.61 17.78
C LEU A 286 5.14 2.14 16.78
N ALA A 287 5.17 2.71 15.58
CA ALA A 287 6.20 2.40 14.58
C ALA A 287 7.62 2.78 15.06
N ALA A 288 7.77 3.93 15.70
CA ALA A 288 9.07 4.40 16.20
C ALA A 288 9.66 3.52 17.32
N ARG A 289 8.84 2.74 18.06
CA ARG A 289 9.32 1.78 19.07
C ARG A 289 10.26 0.74 18.48
N ALA A 290 10.17 0.47 17.18
CA ALA A 290 11.08 -0.43 16.50
C ALA A 290 12.53 0.06 16.55
N LYS A 291 12.81 1.36 16.70
CA LYS A 291 14.16 1.95 16.66
C LYS A 291 14.98 1.44 15.47
N PHE A 292 14.43 1.59 14.28
CA PHE A 292 15.02 1.08 13.04
C PHE A 292 15.12 2.19 12.00
N GLU A 293 16.33 2.43 11.50
CA GLU A 293 16.63 3.39 10.45
C GLU A 293 17.17 2.67 9.22
N LEU A 294 16.64 3.05 8.06
CA LEU A 294 17.11 2.59 6.75
C LEU A 294 17.59 3.81 5.96
N ARG A 295 18.82 3.74 5.46
CA ARG A 295 19.36 4.72 4.50
C ARG A 295 19.64 4.06 3.17
N ILE A 296 19.20 4.68 2.09
CA ILE A 296 19.48 4.21 0.73
C ILE A 296 20.25 5.31 -0.01
N ASP A 297 21.49 5.03 -0.40
CA ASP A 297 22.41 6.00 -1.02
C ASP A 297 22.48 7.34 -0.27
N GLY A 298 22.54 7.26 1.07
CA GLY A 298 22.55 8.42 1.98
C GLY A 298 21.18 8.97 2.36
N ILE A 299 20.12 8.70 1.58
CA ILE A 299 18.75 9.15 1.85
C ILE A 299 18.15 8.38 3.03
N LEU A 300 17.76 9.08 4.09
CA LEU A 300 16.99 8.50 5.19
C LEU A 300 15.55 8.21 4.75
N VAL A 301 15.18 6.94 4.76
CA VAL A 301 13.85 6.46 4.34
C VAL A 301 12.87 6.48 5.51
N THR A 302 11.67 7.00 5.27
CA THR A 302 10.53 6.97 6.21
C THR A 302 9.33 6.28 5.58
N LYS A 303 8.20 6.15 6.30
CA LYS A 303 6.93 5.81 5.66
C LYS A 303 6.59 6.85 4.57
N PRO A 304 5.92 6.46 3.48
CA PRO A 304 5.81 7.24 2.25
C PRO A 304 4.72 8.32 2.31
N PHE A 305 4.69 9.12 3.38
CA PHE A 305 3.79 10.26 3.53
C PHE A 305 4.58 11.57 3.45
N GLU A 306 4.21 12.42 2.51
CA GLU A 306 4.83 13.74 2.35
C GLU A 306 3.95 14.87 2.87
N LYS A 307 4.55 16.02 3.16
CA LYS A 307 3.88 17.14 3.83
C LYS A 307 2.62 17.63 3.10
N SER A 308 2.66 17.75 1.79
CA SER A 308 1.53 18.21 0.97
C SER A 308 0.38 17.20 0.95
N PHE A 309 0.57 15.93 1.34
CA PHE A 309 -0.53 14.99 1.52
C PHE A 309 -1.52 15.52 2.56
N PHE A 310 -1.03 16.18 3.60
CA PHE A 310 -1.84 16.74 4.68
C PHE A 310 -2.26 18.19 4.40
N ASN A 311 -1.42 18.95 3.70
CA ASN A 311 -1.64 20.38 3.43
C ASN A 311 -2.32 20.66 2.07
N ASP A 312 -2.91 19.64 1.44
CA ASP A 312 -3.66 19.79 0.19
C ASP A 312 -4.96 20.56 0.44
N SER A 313 -5.02 21.81 -0.02
CA SER A 313 -6.18 22.69 0.12
C SER A 313 -7.36 22.27 -0.76
N ASP A 314 -7.09 21.68 -1.92
CA ASP A 314 -8.14 21.27 -2.86
C ASP A 314 -8.83 19.99 -2.38
N TYR A 315 -8.06 19.12 -1.73
CA TYR A 315 -8.53 17.85 -1.20
C TYR A 315 -8.02 17.66 0.24
N PRO A 316 -8.58 18.36 1.24
CA PRO A 316 -8.12 18.24 2.63
C PRO A 316 -8.44 16.85 3.22
N VAL A 317 -7.78 16.51 4.34
CA VAL A 317 -8.17 15.35 5.15
C VAL A 317 -9.53 15.60 5.78
N GLU A 318 -10.54 14.81 5.38
CA GLU A 318 -11.92 14.94 5.85
C GLU A 318 -12.25 13.98 7.00
N GLY A 319 -11.47 12.91 7.17
CA GLY A 319 -11.66 11.94 8.24
C GLY A 319 -10.39 11.19 8.58
N VAL A 320 -10.21 10.93 9.88
CA VAL A 320 -9.15 10.08 10.42
C VAL A 320 -9.79 9.12 11.41
N PHE A 321 -9.70 7.82 11.12
CA PHE A 321 -10.25 6.75 11.92
C PHE A 321 -9.08 5.96 12.51
N THR A 322 -9.09 5.71 13.82
CA THR A 322 -7.98 5.05 14.52
C THR A 322 -8.48 3.95 15.42
N TRP A 323 -7.73 2.86 15.48
CA TRP A 323 -7.96 1.73 16.39
C TRP A 323 -6.65 1.40 17.09
N ASP A 324 -6.71 1.24 18.41
CA ASP A 324 -5.54 0.96 19.22
C ASP A 324 -5.68 -0.40 19.90
N ASN A 325 -4.76 -1.29 19.58
CA ASN A 325 -4.55 -2.57 20.24
C ASN A 325 -5.84 -3.38 20.47
N GLU A 326 -6.71 -3.52 19.47
CA GLU A 326 -7.96 -4.28 19.56
C GLU A 326 -7.73 -5.77 19.26
N PRO A 327 -8.43 -6.70 19.94
CA PRO A 327 -8.39 -8.11 19.55
C PRO A 327 -9.21 -8.35 18.28
N PHE A 328 -8.70 -9.15 17.35
CA PHE A 328 -9.44 -9.56 16.14
C PHE A 328 -9.74 -11.05 16.07
N LEU A 329 -9.09 -11.90 16.87
CA LEU A 329 -9.39 -13.33 16.99
C LEU A 329 -9.54 -13.74 18.46
N ARG A 330 -10.64 -14.42 18.80
CA ARG A 330 -10.88 -14.94 20.15
C ARG A 330 -10.03 -16.18 20.41
N GLY A 331 -9.53 -16.34 21.64
CA GLY A 331 -8.71 -17.49 22.04
C GLY A 331 -7.23 -17.39 21.66
N ARG A 332 -6.82 -16.34 20.91
CA ARG A 332 -5.43 -16.05 20.55
C ARG A 332 -5.04 -14.64 21.03
N PRO A 333 -4.54 -14.48 22.26
CA PRO A 333 -4.24 -13.17 22.85
C PRO A 333 -3.22 -12.34 22.06
N GLU A 334 -2.37 -13.00 21.28
CA GLU A 334 -1.39 -12.40 20.37
C GLU A 334 -2.03 -11.74 19.15
N CYS A 335 -3.26 -12.14 18.76
CA CYS A 335 -3.97 -11.61 17.61
C CYS A 335 -4.63 -10.26 17.94
N ARG A 336 -3.80 -9.22 17.96
CA ARG A 336 -4.22 -7.84 18.20
C ARG A 336 -3.84 -6.96 17.03
N THR A 337 -4.64 -5.92 16.83
CA THR A 337 -4.47 -4.98 15.72
C THR A 337 -4.54 -3.54 16.22
N SER A 338 -3.66 -2.71 15.69
CA SER A 338 -3.74 -1.26 15.76
C SER A 338 -3.72 -0.72 14.33
N GLY A 339 -4.36 0.39 14.06
CA GLY A 339 -4.33 0.91 12.71
C GLY A 339 -5.12 2.18 12.53
N TYR A 340 -5.13 2.66 11.31
CA TYR A 340 -5.91 3.83 10.95
C TYR A 340 -6.33 3.80 9.49
N ILE A 341 -7.35 4.57 9.19
CA ILE A 341 -7.77 4.91 7.84
C ILE A 341 -7.95 6.43 7.77
N ILE A 342 -7.38 7.04 6.73
CA ILE A 342 -7.57 8.44 6.36
C ILE A 342 -8.57 8.50 5.21
N TYR A 343 -9.51 9.42 5.28
CA TYR A 343 -10.46 9.75 4.23
C TYR A 343 -10.13 11.12 3.61
N LYS A 344 -9.90 11.13 2.30
CA LYS A 344 -9.75 12.34 1.45
C LYS A 344 -10.51 12.10 0.14
N ARG A 345 -11.13 13.14 -0.43
CA ARG A 345 -11.80 13.03 -1.73
C ARG A 345 -10.90 12.54 -2.86
N ARG A 346 -9.60 12.78 -2.73
CA ARG A 346 -8.57 12.33 -3.65
C ARG A 346 -7.33 11.94 -2.87
N ILE A 347 -6.88 10.70 -3.04
CA ILE A 347 -5.60 10.24 -2.53
C ILE A 347 -4.58 10.32 -3.67
N ARG A 348 -3.42 10.90 -3.39
CA ARG A 348 -2.29 10.95 -4.33
C ARG A 348 -0.98 10.68 -3.59
N PRO A 349 -0.08 9.85 -4.15
CA PRO A 349 -0.29 9.05 -5.37
C PRO A 349 -1.34 7.94 -5.17
N LYS A 350 -2.01 7.49 -6.25
CA LYS A 350 -3.04 6.45 -6.22
C LYS A 350 -2.55 5.11 -5.71
N ILE A 351 -1.24 4.86 -5.79
CA ILE A 351 -0.63 3.64 -5.22
C ILE A 351 -0.81 3.54 -3.69
N LEU A 352 -1.18 4.63 -3.01
CA LEU A 352 -1.57 4.63 -1.60
C LEU A 352 -3.05 4.28 -1.38
N HIS A 353 -3.85 4.04 -2.44
CA HIS A 353 -5.26 3.68 -2.29
C HIS A 353 -5.41 2.33 -1.61
N GLY A 354 -6.27 2.26 -0.60
CA GLY A 354 -6.58 1.03 0.12
C GLY A 354 -5.95 0.96 1.50
N ILE A 355 -5.68 -0.25 1.97
CA ILE A 355 -5.04 -0.49 3.26
C ILE A 355 -3.75 -1.30 3.09
N LEU A 356 -2.75 -0.99 3.91
CA LEU A 356 -1.52 -1.75 3.97
C LEU A 356 -1.46 -2.54 5.28
N VAL A 357 -1.46 -3.86 5.18
CA VAL A 357 -1.34 -4.74 6.37
C VAL A 357 0.13 -4.94 6.71
N ARG A 358 0.44 -4.88 8.01
CA ARG A 358 1.78 -5.03 8.54
C ARG A 358 1.82 -6.00 9.71
N GLU A 359 2.86 -6.82 9.75
CA GLU A 359 3.22 -7.65 10.90
C GLU A 359 4.62 -7.26 11.39
N GLY A 360 4.78 -6.97 12.68
CA GLY A 360 6.07 -6.50 13.22
C GLY A 360 6.58 -5.19 12.61
N GLY A 361 5.70 -4.42 11.96
CA GLY A 361 6.02 -3.19 11.23
C GLY A 361 6.42 -3.37 9.76
N VAL A 362 6.66 -4.62 9.32
CA VAL A 362 6.96 -4.95 7.92
C VAL A 362 5.67 -5.16 7.14
N ALA A 363 5.60 -4.63 5.92
CA ALA A 363 4.42 -4.81 5.08
C ALA A 363 4.31 -6.24 4.54
N ILE A 364 3.06 -6.72 4.50
CA ILE A 364 2.68 -7.94 3.80
C ILE A 364 2.16 -7.49 2.44
N GLY A 365 3.07 -7.40 1.47
CA GLY A 365 2.77 -6.91 0.12
C GLY A 365 2.62 -5.39 0.02
N GLY A 366 1.81 -4.94 -0.94
CA GLY A 366 1.50 -3.53 -1.20
C GLY A 366 0.16 -3.10 -0.62
N TYR A 367 -0.25 -1.87 -0.94
CA TYR A 367 -1.58 -1.39 -0.57
C TYR A 367 -2.67 -2.22 -1.27
N ASP A 368 -3.60 -2.72 -0.48
CA ASP A 368 -4.74 -3.50 -0.96
C ASP A 368 -5.97 -2.60 -1.12
N SER A 369 -6.29 -2.30 -2.38
CA SER A 369 -7.47 -1.53 -2.78
C SER A 369 -8.78 -2.32 -2.69
N THR A 370 -8.72 -3.63 -2.46
CA THR A 370 -9.89 -4.49 -2.24
C THR A 370 -10.28 -4.58 -0.77
N TYR A 371 -9.46 -4.06 0.15
CA TYR A 371 -9.70 -4.04 1.59
C TYR A 371 -9.93 -5.45 2.17
N LEU A 372 -9.03 -6.37 1.86
CA LEU A 372 -9.11 -7.81 2.17
C LEU A 372 -10.37 -8.42 1.59
N ARG A 373 -10.66 -8.11 0.32
CA ARG A 373 -11.87 -8.52 -0.43
C ARG A 373 -13.18 -8.11 0.26
N TYR A 374 -13.30 -6.84 0.60
CA TYR A 374 -14.54 -6.29 1.18
C TYR A 374 -15.74 -6.56 0.26
N PRO A 375 -16.80 -7.22 0.74
CA PRO A 375 -17.83 -7.80 -0.13
C PRO A 375 -18.88 -6.79 -0.63
N PHE A 376 -18.87 -5.55 -0.12
CA PHE A 376 -19.88 -4.55 -0.46
C PHE A 376 -19.30 -3.46 -1.36
N ASN A 377 -20.05 -3.05 -2.38
CA ASN A 377 -19.63 -1.95 -3.24
C ASN A 377 -19.96 -0.59 -2.62
N GLU A 378 -18.94 0.21 -2.30
CA GLU A 378 -19.07 1.58 -1.78
C GLU A 378 -18.77 2.66 -2.84
N GLY A 379 -18.64 2.24 -4.11
CA GLY A 379 -18.42 3.10 -5.27
C GLY A 379 -17.10 3.87 -5.16
N GLN A 380 -17.16 5.17 -5.48
CA GLN A 380 -15.98 6.05 -5.47
C GLN A 380 -15.27 6.14 -4.10
N LYS A 381 -15.94 5.79 -2.99
CA LYS A 381 -15.36 5.86 -1.65
C LYS A 381 -14.16 4.95 -1.48
N PHE A 382 -14.08 3.84 -2.23
CA PHE A 382 -12.91 2.96 -2.19
C PHE A 382 -11.63 3.64 -2.69
N ASN A 383 -11.74 4.63 -3.58
CA ASN A 383 -10.60 5.39 -4.09
C ASN A 383 -10.27 6.61 -3.20
N GLN A 384 -10.94 6.74 -2.06
CA GLN A 384 -10.86 7.90 -1.17
C GLN A 384 -10.27 7.56 0.20
N LEU A 385 -9.79 6.33 0.38
CA LEU A 385 -9.18 5.86 1.61
C LEU A 385 -7.73 5.44 1.39
N THR A 386 -6.91 5.74 2.38
CA THR A 386 -5.57 5.16 2.58
C THR A 386 -5.43 4.82 4.05
N GLY A 387 -4.75 3.74 4.39
CA GLY A 387 -4.56 3.37 5.79
C GLY A 387 -3.52 2.30 5.98
N GLU A 388 -3.11 2.11 7.23
CA GLU A 388 -2.23 1.01 7.62
C GLU A 388 -2.85 0.24 8.79
N ILE A 389 -2.78 -1.09 8.72
CA ILE A 389 -3.28 -2.02 9.74
C ILE A 389 -2.09 -2.84 10.26
N TYR A 390 -1.68 -2.57 11.49
CA TYR A 390 -0.64 -3.31 12.21
C TYR A 390 -1.29 -4.47 12.95
N ALA A 391 -1.18 -5.68 12.40
CA ALA A 391 -1.77 -6.88 12.93
C ALA A 391 -0.69 -7.90 13.33
N GLU A 392 -0.82 -8.45 14.53
CA GLU A 392 0.09 -9.43 15.10
C GLU A 392 -0.49 -10.85 14.98
N GLY A 393 0.37 -11.86 14.88
CA GLY A 393 -0.04 -13.27 14.82
C GLY A 393 -0.36 -13.79 13.41
N LEU A 394 0.00 -13.03 12.36
CA LEU A 394 -0.28 -13.36 10.97
C LEU A 394 0.71 -14.34 10.34
N SER A 395 1.82 -14.62 11.01
CA SER A 395 2.92 -15.41 10.44
C SER A 395 2.51 -16.77 9.86
N GLY A 396 1.49 -17.43 10.41
CA GLY A 396 0.95 -18.69 9.88
C GLY A 396 0.01 -18.53 8.68
N ALA A 397 -0.56 -17.34 8.51
CA ALA A 397 -1.49 -16.99 7.45
C ALA A 397 -0.79 -16.46 6.18
N LEU A 398 0.54 -16.35 6.17
CA LEU A 398 1.29 -15.83 5.03
C LEU A 398 1.67 -16.94 4.06
N ASN A 399 1.62 -16.64 2.77
CA ASN A 399 2.23 -17.48 1.75
C ASN A 399 3.77 -17.42 1.84
N ILE A 400 4.44 -18.36 1.17
CA ILE A 400 5.91 -18.51 1.19
C ILE A 400 6.62 -17.19 0.77
N ASP A 401 6.00 -16.40 -0.11
CA ASP A 401 6.52 -15.12 -0.57
C ASP A 401 6.41 -13.96 0.44
N ARG A 402 5.65 -14.15 1.51
CA ARG A 402 5.39 -13.16 2.56
C ARG A 402 4.85 -11.82 2.05
N ASN A 403 4.28 -11.83 0.86
CA ASN A 403 3.67 -10.67 0.19
C ASN A 403 2.17 -10.88 -0.04
N SER A 404 1.66 -12.05 0.30
CA SER A 404 0.25 -12.41 0.16
C SER A 404 -0.20 -13.34 1.30
N PHE A 405 -1.52 -13.40 1.49
CA PHE A 405 -2.15 -14.23 2.51
C PHE A 405 -2.64 -15.56 1.92
N ASN A 406 -2.64 -16.60 2.76
CA ASN A 406 -3.49 -17.75 2.56
C ASN A 406 -4.91 -17.38 2.99
N GLU A 407 -5.81 -17.21 2.03
CA GLU A 407 -7.14 -16.67 2.28
C GLU A 407 -8.07 -17.62 3.05
N THR A 408 -7.71 -18.90 3.16
CA THR A 408 -8.45 -19.90 3.93
C THR A 408 -7.99 -20.01 5.39
N ASP A 409 -6.94 -19.28 5.79
CA ASP A 409 -6.43 -19.29 7.16
C ASP A 409 -7.37 -18.58 8.14
N ASP A 410 -7.59 -19.17 9.31
CA ASP A 410 -8.50 -18.66 10.33
C ASP A 410 -8.10 -17.26 10.84
N VAL A 411 -6.81 -16.98 10.97
CA VAL A 411 -6.30 -15.69 11.45
C VAL A 411 -6.51 -14.62 10.39
N TYR A 412 -6.25 -14.94 9.11
CA TYR A 412 -6.56 -14.05 7.99
C TYR A 412 -8.07 -13.75 7.92
N MET A 413 -8.92 -14.77 7.95
CA MET A 413 -10.38 -14.60 7.90
C MET A 413 -10.88 -13.74 9.08
N ALA A 414 -10.31 -13.92 10.27
CA ALA A 414 -10.66 -13.12 11.44
C ALA A 414 -10.24 -11.65 11.30
N LEU A 415 -9.03 -11.39 10.80
CA LEU A 415 -8.57 -10.03 10.50
C LEU A 415 -9.45 -9.36 9.43
N SER A 416 -9.74 -10.07 8.34
CA SER A 416 -10.62 -9.59 7.27
C SER A 416 -12.00 -9.21 7.81
N LYS A 417 -12.64 -10.09 8.59
CA LYS A 417 -13.92 -9.80 9.28
C LYS A 417 -13.83 -8.56 10.18
N TRP A 418 -12.74 -8.41 10.93
CA TRP A 418 -12.53 -7.23 11.77
C TRP A 418 -12.44 -5.95 10.94
N VAL A 419 -11.62 -5.93 9.88
CA VAL A 419 -11.46 -4.79 8.96
C VAL A 419 -12.80 -4.43 8.32
N HIS A 420 -13.51 -5.42 7.79
CA HIS A 420 -14.81 -5.24 7.14
C HIS A 420 -15.85 -4.62 8.08
N LYS A 421 -15.87 -5.08 9.34
CA LYS A 421 -16.73 -4.51 10.38
C LYS A 421 -16.39 -3.05 10.66
N LYS A 422 -15.10 -2.69 10.77
CA LYS A 422 -14.67 -1.30 10.99
C LYS A 422 -15.03 -0.40 9.81
N LEU A 423 -14.80 -0.88 8.59
CA LEU A 423 -15.17 -0.18 7.38
C LEU A 423 -16.67 0.12 7.33
N GLN A 424 -17.51 -0.90 7.55
CA GLN A 424 -18.96 -0.74 7.47
C GLN A 424 -19.51 0.15 8.58
N GLN A 425 -19.11 -0.11 9.83
CA GLN A 425 -19.75 0.47 11.01
C GLN A 425 -19.20 1.85 11.36
N GLN A 426 -17.93 2.13 11.06
CA GLN A 426 -17.27 3.36 11.49
C GLN A 426 -16.84 4.23 10.31
N VAL A 427 -16.17 3.68 9.30
CA VAL A 427 -15.60 4.47 8.20
C VAL A 427 -16.69 4.92 7.22
N PHE A 428 -17.32 3.98 6.50
CA PHE A 428 -18.32 4.31 5.48
C PHE A 428 -19.59 4.91 6.08
N SER A 429 -20.00 4.49 7.28
CA SER A 429 -21.12 5.11 7.99
C SER A 429 -20.88 6.60 8.25
N THR A 430 -19.67 6.97 8.67
CA THR A 430 -19.28 8.37 8.91
C THR A 430 -19.14 9.14 7.61
N ILE A 431 -18.50 8.57 6.58
CA ILE A 431 -18.39 9.21 5.26
C ILE A 431 -19.77 9.51 4.67
N LYS A 432 -20.72 8.57 4.77
CA LYS A 432 -22.11 8.77 4.32
C LYS A 432 -22.79 9.92 5.08
N LYS A 433 -22.52 10.09 6.38
CA LYS A 433 -23.01 11.24 7.16
C LYS A 433 -22.36 12.55 6.71
N LEU A 434 -21.04 12.57 6.55
CA LEU A 434 -20.27 13.73 6.09
C LEU A 434 -20.73 14.22 4.72
N GLN A 435 -21.04 13.32 3.78
CA GLN A 435 -21.50 13.69 2.45
C GLN A 435 -22.96 14.18 2.42
N ARG A 436 -23.79 13.77 3.39
CA ARG A 436 -25.18 14.24 3.50
C ARG A 436 -25.29 15.67 4.03
N ALA A 437 -24.35 16.11 4.87
CA ALA A 437 -24.40 17.42 5.54
C ALA A 437 -24.25 18.65 4.59
N PRO A 438 -23.29 18.69 3.65
CA PRO A 438 -23.24 19.74 2.63
C PRO A 438 -24.47 19.70 1.71
N GLY A 439 -24.95 18.49 1.38
CA GLY A 439 -26.13 18.31 0.54
C GLY A 439 -27.41 18.84 1.19
N SER A 440 -27.60 18.73 2.51
CA SER A 440 -28.76 19.33 3.20
C SER A 440 -28.65 20.85 3.31
N ALA A 441 -27.47 21.39 3.64
CA ALA A 441 -27.25 22.82 3.72
C ALA A 441 -27.40 23.52 2.36
N ARG A 442 -26.78 22.95 1.30
CA ARG A 442 -26.91 23.45 -0.08
C ARG A 442 -28.35 23.38 -0.56
N ARG A 443 -29.06 22.26 -0.31
CA ARG A 443 -30.49 22.14 -0.65
C ARG A 443 -31.35 23.15 0.11
N ALA A 444 -31.02 23.44 1.37
CA ALA A 444 -31.73 24.46 2.16
C ALA A 444 -31.48 25.88 1.63
N ALA A 445 -30.25 26.22 1.27
CA ALA A 445 -29.93 27.50 0.62
C ALA A 445 -30.66 27.63 -0.73
N ASN A 446 -30.54 26.62 -1.59
CA ASN A 446 -31.24 26.53 -2.86
C ASN A 446 -32.77 26.71 -2.74
N ARG A 447 -33.40 26.14 -1.70
CA ARG A 447 -34.84 26.34 -1.45
C ARG A 447 -35.15 27.78 -1.02
N ARG A 448 -34.28 28.44 -0.25
CA ARG A 448 -34.44 29.87 0.07
C ARG A 448 -34.35 30.72 -1.18
N ASP A 449 -33.34 30.50 -2.02
CA ASP A 449 -33.15 31.25 -3.27
C ASP A 449 -34.38 31.10 -4.18
N ILE A 450 -34.91 29.88 -4.32
CA ILE A 450 -36.15 29.61 -5.07
C ILE A 450 -37.33 30.34 -4.45
N GLN A 451 -37.50 30.25 -3.13
CA GLN A 451 -38.62 30.88 -2.43
C GLN A 451 -38.57 32.40 -2.56
N GLU A 452 -37.41 33.03 -2.40
CA GLU A 452 -37.20 34.47 -2.56
C GLU A 452 -37.47 34.90 -4.01
N THR A 453 -36.97 34.16 -5.00
CA THR A 453 -37.21 34.42 -6.42
C THR A 453 -38.70 34.39 -6.76
N LEU A 454 -39.43 33.38 -6.27
CA LEU A 454 -40.86 33.25 -6.53
C LEU A 454 -41.69 34.26 -5.74
N CYS A 455 -41.31 34.61 -4.51
CA CYS A 455 -41.94 35.70 -3.77
C CYS A 455 -41.78 37.04 -4.53
N LEU A 456 -40.59 37.34 -5.04
CA LEU A 456 -40.39 38.52 -5.89
C LEU A 456 -41.26 38.45 -7.16
N ALA A 457 -41.36 37.28 -7.80
CA ALA A 457 -42.25 37.10 -8.94
C ALA A 457 -43.71 37.45 -8.59
N THR A 458 -44.21 37.03 -7.41
CA THR A 458 -45.57 37.40 -6.96
C THR A 458 -45.77 38.89 -6.72
N GLU A 459 -44.71 39.65 -6.45
CA GLU A 459 -44.77 41.12 -6.32
C GLU A 459 -44.75 41.82 -7.69
N LEU A 460 -44.05 41.24 -8.66
CA LEU A 460 -43.91 41.78 -10.01
C LEU A 460 -45.10 41.44 -10.93
N THR A 461 -45.89 40.42 -10.59
CA THR A 461 -47.08 40.00 -11.34
C THR A 461 -48.34 40.28 -10.55
N ASP A 462 -49.43 40.68 -11.22
CA ASP A 462 -50.75 40.84 -10.59
C ASP A 462 -51.40 39.46 -10.34
N CYS A 463 -50.84 38.71 -9.39
CA CYS A 463 -51.29 37.36 -9.04
C CYS A 463 -52.00 37.33 -7.68
N GLU A 464 -52.87 36.34 -7.48
CA GLU A 464 -53.63 36.19 -6.23
C GLU A 464 -52.80 35.68 -5.04
N PHE A 465 -51.61 35.14 -5.32
CA PHE A 465 -50.70 34.59 -4.32
C PHE A 465 -49.88 35.70 -3.67
N ARG A 466 -49.76 35.66 -2.34
CA ARG A 466 -49.00 36.65 -1.55
C ARG A 466 -47.76 36.07 -0.89
N ARG A 467 -47.61 34.74 -0.88
CA ARG A 467 -46.50 34.03 -0.22
C ARG A 467 -46.20 32.72 -0.93
N VAL A 468 -44.92 32.35 -0.94
CA VAL A 468 -44.44 31.03 -1.35
C VAL A 468 -43.71 30.39 -0.17
N ARG A 469 -43.94 29.09 0.07
CA ARG A 469 -43.31 28.33 1.17
C ARG A 469 -42.91 26.94 0.75
N PHE A 470 -41.86 26.41 1.36
CA PHE A 470 -41.56 24.98 1.33
C PHE A 470 -42.13 24.28 2.56
N GLU A 471 -42.90 23.20 2.36
CA GLU A 471 -43.42 22.35 3.44
C GLU A 471 -43.22 20.87 3.12
N ALA A 472 -43.12 20.04 4.16
CA ALA A 472 -43.12 18.59 4.04
C ALA A 472 -44.56 18.10 3.89
N LEU A 473 -44.93 17.63 2.70
CA LEU A 473 -46.25 17.04 2.45
C LEU A 473 -46.20 15.51 2.32
N GLY A 474 -45.00 14.93 2.16
CA GLY A 474 -44.81 13.51 1.90
C GLY A 474 -44.38 13.23 0.45
N LYS A 475 -43.69 12.10 0.24
CA LYS A 475 -43.04 11.78 -1.06
C LYS A 475 -44.00 11.47 -2.21
N SER A 476 -45.21 11.03 -1.90
CA SER A 476 -46.23 10.64 -2.88
C SER A 476 -47.23 11.75 -3.18
N GLU A 477 -47.14 12.88 -2.46
CA GLU A 477 -47.96 14.07 -2.70
C GLU A 477 -47.39 14.90 -3.86
N LEU A 478 -48.23 15.76 -4.43
CA LEU A 478 -47.90 16.66 -5.52
C LEU A 478 -46.70 17.57 -5.21
N LEU A 479 -46.01 18.03 -6.27
CA LEU A 479 -44.93 19.01 -6.15
C LEU A 479 -45.43 20.34 -5.58
N LEU A 480 -46.61 20.79 -6.01
CA LEU A 480 -47.20 22.08 -5.64
C LEU A 480 -48.55 21.87 -4.97
N ARG A 481 -48.88 22.72 -4.01
CA ARG A 481 -50.19 22.75 -3.36
C ARG A 481 -50.60 24.17 -3.03
N ILE A 482 -51.85 24.52 -3.30
CA ILE A 482 -52.40 25.82 -2.96
C ILE A 482 -53.11 25.73 -1.60
N ARG A 483 -52.84 26.69 -0.70
CA ARG A 483 -53.58 26.88 0.55
C ARG A 483 -53.91 28.35 0.75
N GLY A 484 -55.14 28.74 0.41
CA GLY A 484 -55.53 30.15 0.34
C GLY A 484 -54.59 30.91 -0.60
N LYS A 485 -54.06 32.05 -0.16
CA LYS A 485 -53.12 32.88 -0.95
C LYS A 485 -51.65 32.46 -0.85
N THR A 486 -51.38 31.21 -0.47
CA THR A 486 -50.02 30.68 -0.33
C THR A 486 -49.80 29.50 -1.27
N LEU A 487 -48.76 29.59 -2.11
CA LEU A 487 -48.28 28.45 -2.88
C LEU A 487 -47.25 27.67 -2.05
N ILE A 488 -47.50 26.39 -1.86
CA ILE A 488 -46.64 25.47 -1.11
C ILE A 488 -45.90 24.58 -2.10
N ILE A 489 -44.57 24.56 -2.01
CA ILE A 489 -43.71 23.64 -2.72
C ILE A 489 -43.35 22.47 -1.79
N ASN A 490 -43.70 21.25 -2.19
CA ASN A 490 -43.48 20.05 -1.40
C ASN A 490 -41.98 19.69 -1.37
N GLN A 491 -41.34 19.89 -0.22
CA GLN A 491 -39.90 19.61 -0.08
C GLN A 491 -39.55 18.12 -0.04
N ASP A 492 -40.55 17.24 0.13
CA ASP A 492 -40.37 15.78 0.07
C ASP A 492 -40.55 15.22 -1.35
N HIS A 493 -41.14 16.00 -2.26
CA HIS A 493 -41.28 15.64 -3.66
C HIS A 493 -39.91 15.62 -4.35
N ARG A 494 -39.71 14.69 -5.30
CA ARG A 494 -38.42 14.48 -5.99
C ARG A 494 -37.84 15.76 -6.62
N ASP A 495 -38.71 16.67 -7.06
CA ASP A 495 -38.35 17.93 -7.72
C ASP A 495 -38.34 19.12 -6.73
N GLY A 496 -38.95 18.99 -5.55
CA GLY A 496 -39.00 20.03 -4.52
C GLY A 496 -37.88 19.95 -3.47
N VAL A 497 -37.03 18.91 -3.51
CA VAL A 497 -35.91 18.74 -2.56
C VAL A 497 -34.84 19.84 -2.63
N GLY A 498 -34.79 20.65 -3.69
CA GLY A 498 -33.83 21.74 -3.87
C GLY A 498 -32.45 21.32 -4.39
N SER A 499 -32.34 20.20 -5.12
CA SER A 499 -31.09 19.81 -5.78
C SER A 499 -30.81 20.68 -7.01
N SER A 500 -29.56 21.09 -7.24
CA SER A 500 -29.18 21.98 -8.35
C SER A 500 -29.72 21.59 -9.72
N SER A 501 -29.70 20.30 -10.06
CA SER A 501 -30.19 19.79 -11.35
C SER A 501 -31.72 19.80 -11.53
N ARG A 502 -32.50 20.15 -10.50
CA ARG A 502 -33.98 20.14 -10.53
C ARG A 502 -34.59 21.49 -10.13
N GLN A 503 -33.76 22.49 -9.81
CA GLN A 503 -34.21 23.80 -9.36
C GLN A 503 -35.04 24.51 -10.43
N GLU A 504 -34.57 24.50 -11.67
CA GLU A 504 -35.25 25.17 -12.79
C GLU A 504 -36.65 24.60 -13.04
N LYS A 505 -36.80 23.28 -12.90
CA LYS A 505 -38.09 22.61 -13.07
C LYS A 505 -39.09 23.02 -12.00
N ALA A 506 -38.67 23.07 -10.73
CA ALA A 506 -39.52 23.51 -9.62
C ALA A 506 -39.88 24.99 -9.74
N LEU A 507 -38.92 25.84 -10.14
CA LEU A 507 -39.14 27.27 -10.41
C LEU A 507 -40.15 27.47 -11.54
N LEU A 508 -39.97 26.80 -12.67
CA LEU A 508 -40.85 26.92 -13.82
C LEU A 508 -42.26 26.44 -13.48
N ALA A 509 -42.39 25.25 -12.87
CA ALA A 509 -43.69 24.72 -12.44
C ALA A 509 -44.41 25.70 -11.51
N ALA A 510 -43.71 26.22 -10.50
CA ALA A 510 -44.29 27.18 -9.57
C ALA A 510 -44.67 28.50 -10.27
N ALA A 511 -43.84 29.01 -11.18
CA ALA A 511 -44.12 30.24 -11.92
C ALA A 511 -45.36 30.11 -12.83
N LEU A 512 -45.54 28.96 -13.49
CA LEU A 512 -46.73 28.70 -14.31
C LEU A 512 -48.01 28.70 -13.47
N VAL A 513 -47.99 28.11 -12.27
CA VAL A 513 -49.13 28.15 -11.34
C VAL A 513 -49.35 29.56 -10.80
N LEU A 514 -48.29 30.26 -10.41
CA LEU A 514 -48.40 31.63 -9.89
C LEU A 514 -49.01 32.61 -10.91
N THR A 515 -48.71 32.42 -12.20
CA THR A 515 -49.24 33.25 -13.29
C THR A 515 -50.62 32.82 -13.77
N GLY A 516 -51.21 31.78 -13.18
CA GLY A 516 -52.53 31.26 -13.56
C GLY A 516 -52.55 30.56 -14.91
N ILE A 517 -51.39 30.15 -15.44
CA ILE A 517 -51.29 29.45 -16.73
C ILE A 517 -51.75 27.99 -16.61
N THR A 518 -51.60 27.39 -15.43
CA THR A 518 -51.92 25.97 -15.18
C THR A 518 -52.18 25.73 -13.71
N GLU A 519 -52.82 24.61 -13.38
CA GLU A 519 -53.04 24.15 -12.02
C GLU A 519 -52.01 23.09 -11.57
N PRO A 520 -51.76 22.92 -10.25
CA PRO A 520 -50.84 21.93 -9.73
C PRO A 520 -51.06 20.50 -10.23
N ASP A 521 -52.32 20.09 -10.42
CA ASP A 521 -52.69 18.74 -10.89
C ASP A 521 -52.33 18.52 -12.36
N GLU A 522 -52.48 19.55 -13.20
CA GLU A 522 -52.18 19.50 -14.64
C GLU A 522 -50.68 19.36 -14.88
N ILE A 523 -49.85 20.00 -14.05
CA ILE A 523 -48.39 19.82 -14.06
C ILE A 523 -48.04 18.35 -13.78
N GLN A 524 -48.70 17.73 -12.81
CA GLN A 524 -48.45 16.33 -12.49
C GLN A 524 -48.86 15.39 -13.63
N GLU A 525 -49.97 15.69 -14.31
CA GLU A 525 -50.42 14.94 -15.47
C GLU A 525 -49.43 15.04 -16.64
N ALA A 526 -48.95 16.25 -16.96
CA ALA A 526 -47.93 16.47 -17.97
C ALA A 526 -46.63 15.70 -17.65
N GLU A 527 -46.21 15.70 -16.38
CA GLU A 527 -45.06 14.90 -15.95
C GLU A 527 -45.29 13.39 -16.14
N ASN A 528 -46.48 12.89 -15.85
CA ASN A 528 -46.81 11.48 -16.02
C ASN A 528 -46.76 11.06 -17.49
N ILE A 529 -47.27 11.89 -18.40
CA ILE A 529 -47.20 11.66 -19.86
C ILE A 529 -45.74 11.55 -20.31
N VAL A 530 -44.88 12.49 -19.90
CA VAL A 530 -43.45 12.47 -20.26
C VAL A 530 -42.74 11.24 -19.69
N GLN A 531 -43.06 10.83 -18.46
CA GLN A 531 -42.48 9.61 -17.87
C GLN A 531 -42.94 8.34 -18.59
N GLN A 532 -44.21 8.26 -18.99
CA GLN A 532 -44.73 7.15 -19.79
C GLN A 532 -44.05 7.11 -21.16
N ALA A 533 -43.87 8.25 -21.82
CA ALA A 533 -43.15 8.35 -23.08
C ALA A 533 -41.68 7.89 -22.96
N LYS A 534 -40.96 8.34 -21.92
CA LYS A 534 -39.58 7.89 -21.63
C LYS A 534 -39.51 6.38 -21.37
N LYS A 535 -40.47 5.83 -20.62
CA LYS A 535 -40.54 4.38 -20.34
C LYS A 535 -40.82 3.59 -21.62
N ALA A 536 -41.71 4.08 -22.49
CA ALA A 536 -42.01 3.47 -23.77
C ALA A 536 -40.81 3.52 -24.73
N LEU A 537 -40.08 4.64 -24.78
CA LEU A 537 -38.82 4.78 -25.53
C LEU A 537 -37.76 3.77 -25.04
N LYS A 538 -37.54 3.71 -23.72
CA LYS A 538 -36.57 2.77 -23.13
C LYS A 538 -36.93 1.29 -23.37
N ALA A 539 -38.23 0.97 -23.44
CA ALA A 539 -38.71 -0.38 -23.76
C ALA A 539 -38.53 -0.76 -25.24
N ARG A 540 -38.37 0.23 -26.14
CA ARG A 540 -38.13 0.02 -27.58
C ARG A 540 -36.66 -0.24 -27.92
N GLY A 541 -35.75 -0.21 -26.94
CA GLY A 541 -34.33 -0.50 -27.15
C GLY A 541 -33.50 0.70 -27.64
N ASP A 542 -34.12 1.82 -27.97
CA ASP A 542 -33.44 3.01 -28.47
C ASP A 542 -33.22 4.03 -27.35
N VAL A 543 -32.21 3.82 -26.49
CA VAL A 543 -31.48 4.94 -25.84
C VAL A 543 -30.05 4.49 -25.50
N GLU A 544 -29.11 4.77 -26.41
CA GLU A 544 -27.81 5.33 -25.98
C GLU A 544 -28.06 6.76 -25.46
N GLU A 545 -27.35 7.13 -24.39
CA GLU A 545 -27.58 8.25 -23.47
C GLU A 545 -27.94 9.62 -24.09
N LEU A 546 -28.93 10.29 -23.49
CA LEU A 546 -29.09 11.75 -23.45
C LEU A 546 -29.19 12.23 -22.00
#